data_AF-A0A954U789-F1
#
_entry.id   AF-A0A954U789-F1
#
_cell.length_a   1.000
_cell.length_b   1.000
_cell.length_c   1.000
_cell.angle_alpha   90.00
_cell.angle_beta   90.00
_cell.angle_gamma   90.00
#
_symmetry.space_group_name_H-M   'P 1'
#
loop_
_entity.id
_entity.type
_entity.pdbx_description
1 polymer ?
#
loop_
_entity_poly.entity_id
_entity_poly.type
_entity_poly.pdbx_seq_one_letter_code
_entity_poly.pdbx_strand_id
1 'polypeptide(L)'
;LARLYGTNNVNNCSYYCHQASGVGLGKALGTGTATVTLEDLEQSDLAVIIGGNPASNHPRLMTSLNHLRRRGGKVIIINPVRELGLMKFRIPSDWRSMLFNANIATHCYQPHIGGDLALLTGVAKGLVESGSVDDEFIANHCKGGPELMKSLEQQSWDTLEAKSGISVSEM
;
A
#
# COMPACT_ATOMS: atom_id res chain seq x y z
N LEU A 1 29.95 14.21 12.77
CA LEU A 1 30.94 14.14 13.86
C LEU A 1 31.53 12.73 14.03
N ALA A 2 30.73 11.69 14.27
CA ALA A 2 31.20 10.29 14.40
C ALA A 2 32.15 9.81 13.28
N ARG A 3 31.85 10.12 12.00
CA ARG A 3 32.73 9.79 10.87
C ARG A 3 34.10 10.50 10.92
N LEU A 4 34.17 11.73 11.47
CA LEU A 4 35.45 12.44 11.68
C LEU A 4 36.31 11.75 12.75
N TYR A 5 35.67 11.09 13.73
CA TYR A 5 36.33 10.26 14.72
C TYR A 5 36.61 8.83 14.22
N GLY A 6 36.51 8.56 12.92
CA GLY A 6 36.94 7.30 12.30
C GLY A 6 35.95 6.13 12.42
N THR A 7 34.67 6.39 12.73
CA THR A 7 33.65 5.32 12.81
C THR A 7 32.53 5.46 11.78
N ASN A 8 32.18 4.33 11.18
CA ASN A 8 31.03 4.17 10.28
C ASN A 8 29.78 3.63 11.01
N ASN A 9 29.87 3.40 12.33
CA ASN A 9 28.75 2.91 13.15
C ASN A 9 27.77 4.06 13.45
N VAL A 10 27.10 4.56 12.41
CA VAL A 10 26.18 5.68 12.49
C VAL A 10 24.82 5.24 11.95
N ASN A 11 23.93 4.88 12.87
CA ASN A 11 22.53 4.55 12.58
C ASN A 11 21.61 5.48 13.38
N ASN A 12 20.36 5.57 12.93
CA ASN A 12 19.29 6.31 13.60
C ASN A 12 18.02 5.45 13.64
N CYS A 13 16.92 6.01 14.15
CA CYS A 13 15.65 5.30 14.23
C CYS A 13 15.09 4.87 12.85
N SER A 14 15.42 5.57 11.76
CA SER A 14 14.92 5.22 10.43
C SER A 14 15.48 3.89 9.94
N TYR A 15 16.60 3.41 10.50
CA TYR A 15 17.13 2.08 10.20
C TYR A 15 16.09 0.98 10.51
N TYR A 16 15.36 1.09 11.62
CA TYR A 16 14.40 0.07 12.02
C TYR A 16 13.08 0.15 11.23
N CYS A 17 12.70 1.34 10.78
CA CYS A 17 11.40 1.57 10.13
C CYS A 17 11.46 1.56 8.59
N HIS A 18 12.58 2.01 8.00
CA HIS A 18 12.67 2.29 6.55
C HIS A 18 13.80 1.54 5.84
N GLN A 19 14.67 0.81 6.54
CA GLN A 19 15.78 0.13 5.86
C GLN A 19 15.29 -0.96 4.91
N ALA A 20 14.30 -1.77 5.33
CA ALA A 20 13.76 -2.83 4.49
C ALA A 20 13.10 -2.27 3.22
N SER A 21 12.30 -1.20 3.34
CA SER A 21 11.66 -0.56 2.18
C SER A 21 12.68 0.12 1.27
N GLY A 22 13.73 0.75 1.83
CA GLY A 22 14.82 1.32 1.05
C GLY A 22 15.55 0.28 0.19
N VAL A 23 15.81 -0.91 0.73
CA VAL A 23 16.40 -2.03 -0.03
C VAL A 23 15.44 -2.54 -1.11
N GLY A 24 14.15 -2.70 -0.78
CA GLY A 24 13.14 -3.16 -1.73
C GLY A 24 12.95 -2.21 -2.90
N LEU A 25 12.70 -0.92 -2.62
CA LEU A 25 12.52 0.11 -3.65
C LEU A 25 13.81 0.33 -4.44
N GLY A 26 14.98 0.28 -3.80
CA GLY A 26 16.27 0.41 -4.49
C GLY A 26 16.46 -0.68 -5.55
N LYS A 27 16.00 -1.91 -5.28
CA LYS A 27 16.04 -3.01 -6.27
C LYS A 27 14.98 -2.87 -7.36
N ALA A 28 13.78 -2.41 -7.00
CA ALA A 28 12.65 -2.34 -7.93
C ALA A 28 12.68 -1.10 -8.84
N LEU A 29 13.00 0.07 -8.28
CA LEU A 29 12.86 1.38 -8.92
C LEU A 29 14.17 2.20 -8.94
N GLY A 30 15.24 1.69 -8.32
CA GLY A 30 16.53 2.39 -8.27
C GLY A 30 16.62 3.51 -7.23
N THR A 31 15.57 3.74 -6.44
CA THR A 31 15.56 4.72 -5.34
C THR A 31 15.04 4.10 -4.06
N GLY A 32 15.56 4.52 -2.90
CA GLY A 32 15.08 4.10 -1.58
C GLY A 32 14.03 5.03 -0.96
N THR A 33 13.60 6.07 -1.69
CA THR A 33 12.69 7.12 -1.20
C THR A 33 11.31 7.00 -1.83
N ALA A 34 10.33 7.71 -1.25
CA ALA A 34 9.02 7.86 -1.86
C ALA A 34 9.15 8.44 -3.29
N THR A 35 8.33 7.91 -4.20
CA THR A 35 8.30 8.29 -5.63
C THR A 35 7.15 9.24 -5.95
N VAL A 36 6.27 9.48 -4.98
CA VAL A 36 5.10 10.37 -5.09
C VAL A 36 5.03 11.31 -3.89
N THR A 37 4.31 12.40 -4.07
CA THR A 37 4.01 13.45 -3.11
C THR A 37 2.57 13.33 -2.60
N LEU A 38 2.19 14.15 -1.62
CA LEU A 38 0.83 14.13 -1.09
C LEU A 38 -0.17 14.70 -2.11
N GLU A 39 0.29 15.68 -2.89
CA GLU A 39 -0.44 16.37 -3.94
C GLU A 39 -0.85 15.42 -5.09
N ASP A 40 -0.07 14.36 -5.34
CA ASP A 40 -0.41 13.34 -6.35
C ASP A 40 -1.71 12.58 -6.01
N LEU A 41 -2.12 12.53 -4.74
CA LEU A 41 -3.43 11.96 -4.35
C LEU A 41 -4.61 12.80 -4.86
N GLU A 42 -4.40 14.06 -5.21
CA GLU A 42 -5.42 14.90 -5.85
C GLU A 42 -5.69 14.50 -7.30
N GLN A 43 -4.78 13.74 -7.93
CA GLN A 43 -4.93 13.23 -9.29
C GLN A 43 -5.20 11.72 -9.33
N SER A 44 -5.19 11.07 -8.17
CA SER A 44 -5.44 9.64 -8.06
C SER A 44 -6.94 9.33 -8.02
N ASP A 45 -7.33 8.15 -8.53
CA ASP A 45 -8.68 7.59 -8.39
C ASP A 45 -8.75 6.46 -7.35
N LEU A 46 -7.60 5.91 -6.97
CA LEU A 46 -7.46 4.83 -6.00
C LEU A 46 -6.25 5.08 -5.09
N ALA A 47 -6.43 4.91 -3.79
CA ALA A 47 -5.35 4.82 -2.81
C ALA A 47 -5.40 3.47 -2.08
N VAL A 48 -4.29 2.73 -2.08
CA VAL A 48 -4.15 1.47 -1.36
C VAL A 48 -3.18 1.67 -0.19
N ILE A 49 -3.65 1.43 1.03
CA ILE A 49 -2.88 1.62 2.26
C ILE A 49 -2.63 0.27 2.91
N ILE A 50 -1.37 -0.17 2.91
CA ILE A 50 -0.96 -1.49 3.38
C ILE A 50 -0.10 -1.33 4.63
N GLY A 51 -0.47 -2.00 5.73
CA GLY A 51 0.33 -2.03 6.96
C GLY A 51 0.51 -0.68 7.67
N GLY A 52 -0.22 0.36 7.25
CA GLY A 52 -0.16 1.71 7.79
C GLY A 52 -1.41 2.08 8.59
N ASN A 53 -1.23 2.95 9.59
CA ASN A 53 -2.33 3.59 10.32
C ASN A 53 -2.22 5.13 10.23
N PRO A 54 -2.58 5.74 9.09
CA PRO A 54 -2.53 7.19 8.94
C PRO A 54 -3.44 7.97 9.89
N ALA A 55 -4.48 7.36 10.46
CA ALA A 55 -5.35 8.04 11.42
C ALA A 55 -4.58 8.47 12.69
N SER A 56 -3.65 7.64 13.15
CA SER A 56 -2.80 7.93 14.30
C SER A 56 -1.47 8.57 13.90
N ASN A 57 -0.88 8.14 12.79
CA ASN A 57 0.51 8.45 12.47
C ASN A 57 0.67 9.59 11.47
N HIS A 58 -0.34 9.82 10.61
CA HIS A 58 -0.28 10.81 9.53
C HIS A 58 -1.63 11.55 9.32
N PRO A 59 -2.12 12.36 10.27
CA PRO A 59 -3.44 13.00 10.17
C PRO A 59 -3.64 13.87 8.91
N ARG A 60 -2.58 14.46 8.35
CA ARG A 60 -2.64 15.19 7.06
C ARG A 60 -3.02 14.28 5.89
N LEU A 61 -2.55 13.03 5.89
CA LEU A 61 -2.90 12.05 4.86
C LEU A 61 -4.40 11.74 4.93
N MET A 62 -5.00 11.65 6.13
CA MET A 62 -6.44 11.43 6.28
C MET A 62 -7.29 12.52 5.62
N THR A 63 -6.82 13.78 5.64
CA THR A 63 -7.51 14.89 4.96
C THR A 63 -7.49 14.69 3.45
N SER A 64 -6.36 14.27 2.90
CA SER A 64 -6.18 14.01 1.46
C SER A 64 -7.02 12.81 1.00
N LEU A 65 -7.06 11.74 1.79
CA LEU A 65 -7.92 10.57 1.54
C LEU A 65 -9.41 10.94 1.57
N ASN A 66 -9.83 11.85 2.47
CA ASN A 66 -11.20 12.34 2.47
C ASN A 66 -11.51 13.15 1.19
N HIS A 67 -10.57 13.96 0.70
CA HIS A 67 -10.74 14.68 -0.57
C HIS A 67 -10.86 13.70 -1.74
N LEU A 68 -10.01 12.67 -1.80
CA LEU A 68 -10.13 11.58 -2.76
C LEU A 68 -11.53 10.95 -2.75
N ARG A 69 -12.03 10.59 -1.56
CA ARG A 69 -13.38 10.01 -1.40
C ARG A 69 -14.50 10.95 -1.84
N ARG A 70 -14.37 12.24 -1.57
CA ARG A 70 -15.34 13.26 -2.00
C ARG A 70 -15.41 13.41 -3.52
N ARG A 71 -14.30 13.19 -4.22
CA ARG A 71 -14.25 13.19 -5.69
C ARG A 71 -14.73 11.86 -6.30
N GLY A 72 -15.11 10.88 -5.48
CA GLY A 72 -15.60 9.56 -5.92
C GLY A 72 -14.53 8.47 -5.98
N GLY A 73 -13.26 8.82 -5.73
CA GLY A 73 -12.15 7.86 -5.71
C GLY A 73 -12.29 6.84 -4.59
N LYS A 74 -11.51 5.76 -4.67
CA LYS A 74 -11.57 4.61 -3.75
C LYS A 74 -10.37 4.61 -2.81
N VAL A 75 -10.60 4.12 -1.59
CA VAL A 75 -9.53 3.90 -0.61
C VAL A 75 -9.64 2.47 -0.13
N ILE A 76 -8.59 1.68 -0.35
CA ILE A 76 -8.49 0.31 0.13
C ILE A 76 -7.51 0.29 1.30
N ILE A 77 -7.93 -0.29 2.41
CA ILE A 77 -7.08 -0.51 3.60
C ILE A 77 -6.78 -2.01 3.69
N ILE A 78 -5.50 -2.35 3.77
CA ILE A 78 -5.02 -3.72 4.01
C ILE A 78 -4.25 -3.70 5.33
N ASN A 79 -4.89 -4.19 6.38
CA ASN A 79 -4.31 -4.20 7.71
C ASN A 79 -4.94 -5.32 8.55
N PRO A 80 -4.16 -6.23 9.16
CA PRO A 80 -4.69 -7.25 10.07
C PRO A 80 -5.57 -6.65 11.17
N VAL A 81 -5.25 -5.44 11.63
CA VAL A 81 -6.02 -4.72 12.65
C VAL A 81 -6.96 -3.71 12.00
N ARG A 82 -8.25 -3.83 12.28
CA ARG A 82 -9.27 -2.87 11.86
C ARG A 82 -9.39 -1.76 12.87
N GLU A 83 -8.94 -0.57 12.50
CA GLU A 83 -9.06 0.62 13.35
C GLU A 83 -10.19 1.54 12.94
N LEU A 84 -10.95 2.04 13.93
CA LEU A 84 -12.06 2.96 13.70
C LEU A 84 -11.62 4.22 12.94
N GLY A 85 -10.44 4.76 13.25
CA GLY A 85 -9.92 5.98 12.61
C GLY A 85 -9.67 5.83 11.11
N LEU A 86 -9.40 4.62 10.62
CA LEU A 86 -9.19 4.34 9.19
C LEU A 86 -10.51 4.18 8.43
N MET A 87 -11.58 3.81 9.15
CA MET A 87 -12.92 3.69 8.59
C MET A 87 -13.66 5.03 8.64
N LYS A 88 -13.58 5.70 9.80
CA LYS A 88 -14.32 6.91 10.15
C LYS A 88 -13.37 7.91 10.80
N PHE A 89 -13.09 9.01 10.11
CA PHE A 89 -12.21 10.05 10.62
C PHE A 89 -12.94 11.37 10.77
N ARG A 90 -12.69 12.08 11.87
CA ARG A 90 -13.19 13.45 12.10
C ARG A 90 -12.07 14.42 11.77
N ILE A 91 -12.28 15.22 10.74
CA ILE A 91 -11.34 16.27 10.33
C ILE A 91 -11.73 17.55 11.06
N PRO A 92 -10.90 18.07 11.99
CA PRO A 92 -11.25 19.24 12.79
C PRO A 92 -11.48 20.51 11.96
N SER A 93 -10.81 20.63 10.82
CA SER A 93 -10.93 21.77 9.89
C SER A 93 -12.17 21.70 9.00
N ASP A 94 -12.94 20.62 9.05
CA ASP A 94 -14.09 20.39 8.17
C ASP A 94 -15.37 20.23 8.97
N TRP A 95 -16.17 21.30 8.99
CA TRP A 95 -17.43 21.34 9.74
C TRP A 95 -18.40 20.22 9.36
N ARG A 96 -18.41 19.76 8.10
CA ARG A 96 -19.26 18.64 7.66
C ARG A 96 -18.76 17.32 8.22
N SER A 97 -17.43 17.12 8.24
CA SER A 97 -16.80 15.95 8.87
C SER A 97 -16.99 15.90 10.38
N MET A 98 -17.21 17.05 11.03
CA MET A 98 -17.51 17.13 12.45
C MET A 98 -18.95 16.74 12.80
N LEU A 99 -19.90 17.03 11.90
CA LEU A 99 -21.32 16.67 12.03
C LEU A 99 -21.61 15.23 11.56
N PHE A 100 -20.94 14.79 10.49
CA PHE A 100 -21.07 13.46 9.92
C PHE A 100 -19.66 12.87 9.73
N ASN A 101 -19.36 11.74 10.38
CA ASN A 101 -18.05 11.09 10.23
C ASN A 101 -17.73 10.85 8.74
N ALA A 102 -16.50 11.17 8.32
CA ALA A 102 -16.08 10.89 6.94
C ALA A 102 -15.81 9.39 6.78
N ASN A 103 -16.53 8.72 5.87
CA ASN A 103 -16.25 7.32 5.52
C ASN A 103 -15.04 7.28 4.58
N ILE A 104 -13.86 7.02 5.16
CA ILE A 104 -12.59 7.06 4.45
C ILE A 104 -12.38 5.78 3.64
N ALA A 105 -12.34 4.63 4.31
CA ALA A 105 -12.15 3.34 3.64
C ALA A 105 -13.39 2.95 2.80
N THR A 106 -13.14 2.55 1.55
CA THR A 106 -14.13 1.85 0.70
C THR A 106 -14.15 0.37 1.04
N HIS A 107 -12.96 -0.24 1.09
CA HIS A 107 -12.77 -1.63 1.48
C HIS A 107 -11.69 -1.71 2.55
N CYS A 108 -11.85 -2.65 3.47
CA CYS A 108 -10.89 -2.94 4.52
C CYS A 108 -10.71 -4.45 4.58
N TYR A 109 -9.53 -4.92 4.20
CA TYR A 109 -9.16 -6.33 4.20
C TYR A 109 -8.21 -6.60 5.37
N GLN A 110 -8.48 -7.68 6.10
CA GLN A 110 -7.72 -8.07 7.30
C GLN A 110 -6.97 -9.37 7.02
N PRO A 111 -5.81 -9.31 6.34
CA PRO A 111 -5.03 -10.52 6.11
C PRO A 111 -4.49 -11.07 7.44
N HIS A 112 -4.12 -12.34 7.45
CA HIS A 112 -3.32 -12.94 8.51
C HIS A 112 -2.02 -12.13 8.72
N ILE A 113 -1.51 -12.13 9.95
CA ILE A 113 -0.20 -11.53 10.25
C ILE A 113 0.86 -12.27 9.44
N GLY A 114 1.58 -11.55 8.58
CA GLY A 114 2.56 -12.12 7.63
C GLY A 114 1.95 -12.71 6.34
N GLY A 115 0.64 -12.56 6.14
CA GLY A 115 -0.09 -13.00 4.95
C GLY A 115 -0.05 -11.99 3.78
N ASP A 116 0.61 -10.85 3.94
CA ASP A 116 0.67 -9.76 2.95
C ASP A 116 1.31 -10.20 1.62
N LEU A 117 2.36 -11.02 1.66
CA LEU A 117 2.97 -11.54 0.43
C LEU A 117 1.99 -12.44 -0.35
N ALA A 118 1.25 -13.30 0.33
CA ALA A 118 0.25 -14.17 -0.30
C ALA A 118 -0.90 -13.34 -0.90
N LEU A 119 -1.36 -12.32 -0.17
CA LEU A 119 -2.37 -11.38 -0.65
C LEU A 119 -1.90 -10.65 -1.92
N LEU A 120 -0.71 -10.04 -1.90
CA LEU A 120 -0.18 -9.30 -3.05
C LEU A 120 0.09 -10.21 -4.25
N THR A 121 0.50 -11.45 -4.00
CA THR A 121 0.66 -12.46 -5.05
C THR A 121 -0.70 -12.84 -5.66
N GLY A 122 -1.74 -12.98 -4.84
CA GLY A 122 -3.11 -13.24 -5.30
C GLY A 122 -3.67 -12.09 -6.14
N VAL A 123 -3.56 -10.85 -5.68
CA VAL A 123 -3.97 -9.67 -6.46
C VAL A 123 -3.23 -9.61 -7.80
N ALA A 124 -1.92 -9.83 -7.81
CA ALA A 124 -1.14 -9.85 -9.06
C ALA A 124 -1.59 -10.97 -10.00
N LYS A 125 -1.84 -12.17 -9.47
CA LYS A 125 -2.38 -13.31 -10.23
C LYS A 125 -3.76 -12.99 -10.82
N GLY A 126 -4.66 -12.41 -10.03
CA GLY A 126 -6.00 -12.00 -10.51
C GLY A 126 -5.96 -10.94 -11.61
N LEU A 127 -5.02 -9.99 -11.53
CA LEU A 127 -4.79 -9.00 -12.59
C LEU A 127 -4.32 -9.66 -13.89
N VAL A 128 -3.40 -10.63 -13.80
CA VAL A 128 -2.93 -11.40 -14.97
C VAL A 128 -4.06 -12.25 -15.56
N GLU A 129 -4.79 -13.01 -14.74
CA GLU A 129 -5.88 -13.89 -15.20
C GLU A 129 -7.05 -13.11 -15.83
N SER A 130 -7.29 -11.88 -15.36
CA SER A 130 -8.33 -11.00 -15.93
C SER A 130 -7.89 -10.18 -17.15
N GLY A 131 -6.60 -10.19 -17.49
CA GLY A 131 -6.06 -9.33 -18.55
C GLY A 131 -6.08 -7.84 -18.22
N SER A 132 -6.06 -7.47 -16.93
CA SER A 132 -6.12 -6.07 -16.47
C SER A 132 -4.74 -5.46 -16.26
N VAL A 133 -3.69 -6.04 -16.85
CA VAL A 133 -2.31 -5.60 -16.71
C VAL A 133 -1.96 -4.64 -17.84
N ASP A 134 -1.10 -3.66 -17.58
CA ASP A 134 -0.55 -2.79 -18.61
C ASP A 134 0.64 -3.47 -19.30
N ASP A 135 0.34 -4.25 -20.34
CA ASP A 135 1.34 -5.01 -21.10
C ASP A 135 2.37 -4.11 -21.78
N GLU A 136 1.96 -2.92 -22.25
CA GLU A 136 2.87 -1.97 -22.91
C GLU A 136 3.87 -1.41 -21.90
N PHE A 137 3.41 -1.01 -20.71
CA PHE A 137 4.29 -0.56 -19.65
C PHE A 137 5.27 -1.65 -19.23
N ILE A 138 4.80 -2.89 -19.06
CA ILE A 138 5.66 -4.01 -18.67
C ILE A 138 6.72 -4.29 -19.74
N ALA A 139 6.35 -4.28 -21.02
CA ALA A 139 7.28 -4.54 -22.12
C ALA A 139 8.36 -3.46 -22.24
N ASN A 140 7.99 -2.18 -22.03
CA ASN A 140 8.88 -1.05 -22.30
C ASN A 140 9.64 -0.54 -21.06
N HIS A 141 9.13 -0.78 -19.86
CA HIS A 141 9.64 -0.18 -18.63
C HIS A 141 9.98 -1.17 -17.51
N CYS A 142 9.69 -2.47 -17.68
CA CYS A 142 10.00 -3.49 -16.68
C CYS A 142 11.03 -4.51 -17.18
N LYS A 143 11.63 -5.24 -16.24
CA LYS A 143 12.47 -6.41 -16.50
C LYS A 143 11.92 -7.59 -15.71
N GLY A 144 11.89 -8.78 -16.29
CA GLY A 144 11.40 -9.99 -15.60
C GLY A 144 9.87 -10.16 -15.61
N GLY A 145 9.15 -9.37 -16.40
CA GLY A 145 7.67 -9.40 -16.48
C GLY A 145 7.12 -10.76 -16.91
N PRO A 146 7.56 -11.33 -18.06
CA PRO A 146 7.11 -12.65 -18.51
C PRO A 146 7.39 -13.77 -17.51
N GLU A 147 8.56 -13.73 -16.84
CA GLU A 147 8.94 -14.71 -15.82
C GLU A 147 8.03 -14.61 -14.58
N LEU A 148 7.71 -13.38 -14.15
CA LEU A 148 6.78 -13.14 -13.06
C LEU A 148 5.38 -13.66 -13.40
N MET A 149 4.84 -13.32 -14.58
CA MET A 149 3.52 -13.77 -15.02
C MET A 149 3.42 -15.30 -15.01
N LYS A 150 4.41 -15.99 -15.59
CA LYS A 150 4.48 -17.46 -15.56
C LYS A 150 4.56 -18.02 -14.15
N SER A 151 5.26 -17.35 -13.23
CA SER A 151 5.33 -17.75 -11.83
C SER A 151 4.00 -17.58 -11.10
N LEU A 152 3.23 -16.53 -11.42
CA LEU A 152 1.91 -16.24 -10.86
C LEU A 152 0.86 -17.27 -11.32
N GLU A 153 0.90 -17.68 -12.59
CA GLU A 153 0.04 -18.74 -13.13
C GLU A 153 0.18 -20.05 -12.34
N GLN A 154 1.40 -20.37 -11.90
CA GLN A 154 1.71 -21.58 -11.13
C GLN A 154 1.29 -21.52 -9.66
N GLN A 155 0.90 -20.34 -9.14
CA GLN A 155 0.44 -20.24 -7.75
C GLN A 155 -0.98 -20.81 -7.60
N SER A 156 -1.18 -21.60 -6.55
CA SER A 156 -2.47 -22.18 -6.18
C SER A 156 -3.33 -21.14 -5.44
N TRP A 157 -4.54 -20.89 -5.91
CA TRP A 157 -5.52 -20.03 -5.24
C TRP A 157 -5.80 -20.50 -3.81
N ASP A 158 -6.00 -21.80 -3.59
CA ASP A 158 -6.20 -22.38 -2.25
C ASP A 158 -5.05 -22.04 -1.30
N THR A 159 -3.81 -22.07 -1.79
CA THR A 159 -2.63 -21.74 -0.98
C THR A 159 -2.58 -20.25 -0.65
N LEU A 160 -2.91 -19.40 -1.62
CA LEU A 160 -2.90 -17.95 -1.45
C LEU A 160 -4.01 -17.49 -0.50
N GLU A 161 -5.21 -18.04 -0.62
CA GLU A 161 -6.33 -17.79 0.29
C GLU A 161 -6.00 -18.28 1.71
N ALA A 162 -5.51 -19.51 1.88
CA ALA A 162 -5.16 -20.03 3.19
C ALA A 162 -4.06 -19.22 3.90
N LYS A 163 -3.04 -18.78 3.16
CA LYS A 163 -1.93 -17.99 3.73
C LYS A 163 -2.32 -16.54 4.01
N SER A 164 -3.05 -15.91 3.10
CA SER A 164 -3.46 -14.51 3.24
C SER A 164 -4.61 -14.34 4.22
N GLY A 165 -5.50 -15.33 4.34
CA GLY A 165 -6.77 -15.20 5.06
C GLY A 165 -7.82 -14.36 4.32
N ILE A 166 -7.60 -14.06 3.03
CA ILE A 166 -8.49 -13.28 2.16
C ILE A 166 -9.00 -14.19 1.05
N SER A 167 -10.29 -14.13 0.77
CA SER A 167 -10.91 -15.01 -0.23
C SER A 167 -10.51 -14.63 -1.67
N VAL A 168 -10.58 -15.59 -2.59
CA VAL A 168 -10.30 -15.34 -4.02
C VAL A 168 -11.20 -14.25 -4.62
N SER A 169 -12.45 -14.12 -4.18
CA SER A 169 -13.36 -13.09 -4.69
C SER A 169 -13.08 -11.69 -4.15
N GLU A 170 -12.29 -11.59 -3.07
CA GLU A 170 -11.83 -10.32 -2.50
C GLU A 170 -10.47 -9.88 -3.06
N MET A 171 -9.67 -10.82 -3.57
CA MET A 171 -8.38 -10.59 -4.25
C MET A 171 -8.56 -10.22 -5.72
#